data_AF-A0A8S0GX16-F1
#
_entry.id   AF-A0A8S0GX16-F1
#
_cell.length_a   1.000
_cell.length_b   1.000
_cell.length_c   1.000
_cell.angle_alpha   90.00
_cell.angle_beta   90.00
_cell.angle_gamma   90.00
#
_symmetry.space_group_name_H-M   'P 1'
#
loop_
_entity.id
_entity.type
_entity.pdbx_description
1 polymer ?
#
loop_
_entity_poly.entity_id
_entity_poly.type
_entity_poly.pdbx_seq_one_letter_code
_entity_poly.pdbx_strand_id
1 'polypeptide(L)'
;MVQVAGGLCARADPIEQSFCAYTIKSGDVFEVENARQDVRFHANPLVTQDPGIGFYAGAPLITSTGHAIGSLCVIDRQPSA
;
A
#
# COMPACT_ATOMS: atom_id res chain seq x y z
N MET A 1 5.27 9.39 -13.24
CA MET A 1 6.35 8.44 -13.59
C MET A 1 5.95 7.12 -12.95
N VAL A 2 5.49 6.12 -13.71
CA VAL A 2 5.07 4.84 -13.13
C VAL A 2 6.32 4.10 -12.68
N GLN A 3 6.72 4.27 -11.42
CA GLN A 3 7.68 3.37 -10.81
C GLN A 3 6.93 2.06 -10.51
N VAL A 4 7.10 1.09 -11.40
CA VAL A 4 6.97 -0.31 -10.99
C VAL A 4 8.15 -0.56 -10.08
N ALA A 5 7.94 -0.33 -8.78
CA ALA A 5 8.84 -0.85 -7.78
C ALA A 5 8.68 -2.37 -7.78
N GLY A 6 9.44 -3.03 -8.65
CA GLY A 6 9.80 -4.43 -8.47
C GLY A 6 10.63 -4.53 -7.20
N GLY A 7 9.97 -4.43 -6.05
CA GLY A 7 10.58 -4.34 -4.75
C GLY A 7 9.70 -5.08 -3.78
N LEU A 8 10.15 -6.29 -3.39
CA LEU A 8 9.79 -6.82 -2.08
C LEU A 8 9.97 -5.67 -1.08
N CYS A 9 8.98 -5.42 -0.22
CA CYS A 9 9.08 -4.46 0.88
C CYS A 9 10.44 -4.65 1.57
N ALA A 10 11.43 -3.79 1.25
CA ALA A 10 12.83 -4.03 1.60
C ALA A 10 13.16 -3.62 3.04
N ARG A 11 12.14 -3.45 3.88
CA ARG A 11 12.21 -3.30 5.34
C ARG A 11 10.96 -3.96 5.91
N ALA A 12 11.14 -4.70 7.01
CA ALA A 12 10.02 -5.23 7.77
C ALA A 12 9.31 -4.08 8.49
N ASP A 13 8.43 -3.38 7.80
CA ASP A 13 7.46 -2.50 8.44
C ASP A 13 6.51 -3.37 9.28
N PRO A 14 6.11 -2.93 10.48
CA PRO A 14 5.12 -3.66 11.26
C PRO A 14 3.88 -3.91 10.39
N ILE A 15 3.43 -5.16 10.32
CA ILE A 15 2.33 -5.56 9.44
C ILE A 15 1.06 -4.72 9.65
N GLU A 16 0.83 -4.29 10.89
CA GLU A 16 -0.26 -3.41 11.31
C GLU A 16 -0.22 -2.01 10.66
N GLN A 17 0.98 -1.55 10.29
CA GLN A 17 1.20 -0.25 9.65
C GLN A 17 1.28 -0.37 8.12
N SER A 18 1.26 -1.58 7.57
CA SER A 18 1.46 -1.82 6.14
C SER A 18 0.17 -1.63 5.34
N PHE A 19 0.24 -0.86 4.24
CA PHE A 19 -0.86 -0.75 3.27
C PHE A 19 -1.19 -2.10 2.62
N CYS A 20 -0.17 -2.94 2.42
CA CYS A 20 -0.31 -4.29 1.85
C CYS A 20 -1.23 -5.20 2.68
N ALA A 21 -1.22 -5.08 4.01
CA ALA A 21 -2.13 -5.85 4.87
C ALA A 21 -3.60 -5.48 4.62
N TYR A 22 -3.90 -4.22 4.33
CA TYR A 22 -5.25 -3.79 3.97
C TYR A 22 -5.68 -4.37 2.63
N THR A 23 -4.80 -4.37 1.62
CA THR A 23 -5.06 -4.98 0.31
C THR A 23 -5.34 -6.49 0.42
N ILE A 24 -4.49 -7.22 1.16
CA ILE A 24 -4.65 -8.66 1.40
C ILE A 24 -5.96 -8.96 2.14
N LYS A 25 -6.28 -8.17 3.17
CA LYS A 25 -7.50 -8.33 3.96
C LYS A 25 -8.77 -8.01 3.17
N SER A 26 -8.70 -7.04 2.25
CA SER A 26 -9.82 -6.68 1.38
C SER A 26 -10.17 -7.82 0.41
N GLY A 27 -9.16 -8.56 -0.07
CA GLY A 27 -9.34 -9.60 -1.09
C GLY A 27 -9.67 -9.05 -2.48
N ASP A 28 -9.61 -7.73 -2.65
CA ASP A 28 -9.83 -7.00 -3.90
C ASP A 28 -8.86 -5.80 -3.96
N VAL A 29 -8.87 -5.07 -5.08
CA VAL A 29 -8.10 -3.85 -5.26
C VAL A 29 -8.38 -2.86 -4.13
N PHE A 30 -7.31 -2.31 -3.57
CA PHE A 30 -7.34 -1.35 -2.49
C PHE A 30 -6.58 -0.10 -2.90
N GLU A 31 -7.30 1.03 -2.93
CA GLU A 31 -6.77 2.32 -3.36
C GLU A 31 -6.91 3.36 -2.25
N VAL A 32 -5.88 4.20 -2.14
CA VAL A 32 -5.80 5.36 -1.26
C VAL A 32 -5.27 6.51 -2.11
N GLU A 33 -6.19 7.35 -2.60
CA GLU A 33 -5.88 8.50 -3.47
C GLU A 33 -4.98 9.51 -2.76
N ASN A 34 -5.27 9.78 -1.48
CA ASN A 34 -4.49 10.68 -0.64
C ASN A 34 -4.33 10.14 0.78
N ALA A 35 -3.19 9.51 1.04
CA ALA A 35 -2.88 8.87 2.32
C ALA A 35 -2.79 9.87 3.48
N ARG A 36 -2.53 11.16 3.21
CA ARG A 36 -2.49 12.24 4.23
C ARG A 36 -3.87 12.68 4.69
N GLN A 37 -4.92 12.38 3.92
CA GLN A 37 -6.32 12.69 4.26
C GLN A 37 -7.10 11.45 4.69
N ASP A 38 -6.57 10.26 4.41
CA ASP A 38 -7.21 9.00 4.80
C ASP A 38 -7.15 8.81 6.32
N VAL A 39 -8.31 8.67 6.98
CA VAL A 39 -8.38 8.52 8.44
C VAL A 39 -7.58 7.32 8.96
N ARG A 40 -7.38 6.29 8.14
CA ARG A 40 -6.65 5.07 8.48
C ARG A 40 -5.13 5.27 8.44
N PHE A 41 -4.65 6.20 7.61
CA PHE A 41 -3.22 6.34 7.29
C PHE A 41 -2.62 7.72 7.55
N HIS A 42 -3.42 8.76 7.78
CA HIS A 42 -2.94 10.14 7.94
C HIS A 42 -1.90 10.30 9.07
N ALA A 43 -2.00 9.48 10.13
CA ALA A 43 -1.07 9.45 11.26
C ALA A 43 0.02 8.36 11.15
N ASN A 44 0.02 7.59 10.05
CA ASN A 44 0.97 6.50 9.86
C ASN A 44 2.39 7.06 9.59
N PRO A 45 3.44 6.53 10.24
CA PRO A 45 4.82 6.94 9.97
C PRO A 45 5.21 6.85 8.48
N LEU A 46 4.68 5.87 7.75
CA LEU A 46 4.92 5.72 6.32
C LEU A 46 4.33 6.87 5.47
N VAL A 47 3.39 7.63 6.02
CA VAL A 47 2.76 8.80 5.38
C VAL A 47 3.38 10.10 5.88
N THR A 48 3.70 10.16 7.17
CA THR A 48 4.10 11.39 7.86
C THR A 48 5.61 11.65 7.83
N GLN A 49 6.45 10.62 7.77
CA GLN A 49 7.91 10.77 7.70
C GLN A 49 8.37 10.97 6.26
N ASP A 50 9.43 11.75 6.04
CA ASP A 50 9.97 11.98 4.69
C ASP A 50 10.77 10.74 4.19
N PRO A 51 10.58 10.28 2.94
CA PRO A 51 9.65 10.79 1.92
C PRO A 51 8.32 10.01 1.92
N GLY A 52 7.33 10.53 2.62
CA GLY A 52 6.10 9.83 2.95
C GLY A 52 5.20 9.53 1.76
N ILE A 53 4.41 8.46 1.91
CA ILE A 53 3.45 7.98 0.92
C ILE A 53 2.31 9.00 0.77
N GLY A 54 2.06 9.43 -0.46
CA GLY A 54 0.92 10.27 -0.84
C GLY A 54 -0.22 9.47 -1.46
N PHE A 55 0.13 8.49 -2.30
CA PHE A 55 -0.81 7.62 -3.03
C PHE A 55 -0.42 6.16 -2.87
N TYR A 56 -1.43 5.29 -2.76
CA TYR A 56 -1.26 3.84 -2.78
C TYR A 56 -2.37 3.20 -3.62
N ALA A 57 -2.00 2.27 -4.49
CA ALA A 57 -2.95 1.33 -5.08
C ALA A 57 -2.34 -0.07 -5.05
N GLY A 58 -3.11 -1.05 -4.56
CA GLY A 58 -2.68 -2.43 -4.43
C GLY A 58 -3.72 -3.41 -4.95
N ALA A 59 -3.26 -4.50 -5.55
CA ALA A 59 -4.09 -5.67 -5.88
C ALA A 59 -3.54 -6.91 -5.16
N PRO A 60 -4.40 -7.75 -4.57
CA PRO A 60 -3.96 -8.96 -3.89
C PRO A 60 -3.43 -10.00 -4.89
N LEU A 61 -2.37 -10.71 -4.48
CA LEU A 61 -1.88 -11.88 -5.19
C LEU A 61 -2.58 -13.11 -4.64
N ILE A 62 -3.56 -13.62 -5.38
CA ILE A 62 -4.42 -14.73 -4.96
C ILE A 62 -3.94 -16.02 -5.63
N THR A 63 -3.78 -17.08 -4.85
CA THR A 63 -3.45 -18.42 -5.36
C THR A 63 -4.64 -19.05 -6.06
N SER A 64 -4.40 -20.09 -6.85
CA SER A 64 -5.49 -20.90 -7.44
C SER A 64 -6.42 -21.54 -6.41
N THR A 65 -5.98 -21.64 -5.15
CA THR A 65 -6.77 -22.15 -4.02
C THR A 65 -7.50 -21.04 -3.25
N GLY A 66 -7.46 -19.78 -3.71
CA GLY A 66 -8.19 -18.66 -3.13
C GLY A 66 -7.50 -17.96 -1.97
N HIS A 67 -6.22 -18.24 -1.71
CA HIS A 67 -5.48 -17.63 -0.60
C HIS A 67 -4.72 -16.39 -1.08
N ALA A 68 -4.88 -15.26 -0.38
CA ALA A 68 -4.08 -14.07 -0.61
C ALA A 68 -2.71 -14.23 0.06
N ILE A 69 -1.64 -14.31 -0.74
CA ILE A 69 -0.27 -14.55 -0.27
C ILE A 69 0.60 -13.28 -0.28
N GLY A 70 0.05 -12.18 -0.79
CA GLY A 70 0.75 -10.91 -0.94
C GLY A 70 -0.09 -9.88 -1.69
N SER A 71 0.54 -8.79 -2.08
CA SER A 71 -0.07 -7.77 -2.94
C SER A 71 0.96 -7.21 -3.90
N LEU A 72 0.55 -6.96 -5.14
CA LEU A 72 1.26 -6.07 -6.05
C LEU A 72 0.76 -4.65 -5.80
N CYS A 73 1.66 -3.67 -5.65
CA CYS A 73 1.25 -2.29 -5.39
C CYS A 73 2.08 -1.25 -6.13
N VAL A 74 1.46 -0.10 -6.33
CA VAL A 74 2.03 1.13 -6.81
C VAL A 74 1.94 2.15 -5.69
N ILE A 75 3.03 2.87 -5.46
CA ILE A 75 3.14 3.88 -4.41
C ILE A 75 3.71 5.14 -5.05
N ASP A 76 3.08 6.28 -4.76
CA ASP A 76 3.59 7.59 -5.14
C ASP A 76 3.64 8.50 -3.91
N ARG A 77 4.54 9.50 -3.92
CA ARG A 77 4.66 10.54 -2.90
C ARG A 77 3.67 11.68 -3.14
N GLN A 78 3.27 11.86 -4.40
CA GLN A 78 2.21 12.80 -4.76
C GLN A 78 0.86 12.09 -4.70
N PRO A 79 -0.17 12.71 -4.10
CA PRO A 79 -1.53 12.16 -4.17
C PRO A 79 -2.01 12.17 -5.63
N SER A 80 -2.85 11.20 -5.98
CA SER A 80 -3.60 11.22 -7.23
C SER A 80 -4.71 12.27 -7.09
N ALA A 81 -4.83 13.16 -8.07
CA ALA A 81 -5.76 14.30 -8.07
C ALA A 81 -7.16 13.89 -8.53
#